data_AF-A0A0R2MXU0-F1
#
_entry.id   AF-A0A0R2MXU0-F1
#
_cell.length_a   1.000
_cell.length_b   1.000
_cell.length_c   1.000
_cell.angle_alpha   90.00
_cell.angle_beta   90.00
_cell.angle_gamma   90.00
#
_symmetry.space_group_name_H-M   'P 1'
#
loop_
_entity.id
_entity.type
_entity.pdbx_description
1 polymer ?
#
loop_
_entity_poly.entity_id
_entity_poly.type
_entity_poly.pdbx_seq_one_letter_code
_entity_poly.pdbx_strand_id
1 'polypeptide(L)'
;MDFKTVSTIGLESSPVAQALAGLRANEARYFWNKYKHEFVTEPAANNPAIVARVNTILGERDTHFETAPLEVSDFEVAGVR
;
A
#
# COMPACT_ATOMS: atom_id res chain seq x y z
N MET A 1 -10.53 3.70 -3.54
CA MET A 1 -9.69 4.63 -4.33
C MET A 1 -10.13 4.52 -5.79
N ASP A 2 -10.36 5.62 -6.50
CA ASP A 2 -10.63 5.58 -7.95
C ASP A 2 -9.31 5.77 -8.71
N PHE A 3 -8.87 4.76 -9.46
CA PHE A 3 -7.64 4.85 -10.27
C PHE A 3 -7.72 5.91 -11.38
N LYS A 4 -8.90 6.47 -11.66
CA LYS A 4 -9.06 7.62 -12.57
C LYS A 4 -8.62 8.93 -11.94
N THR A 5 -8.51 9.01 -10.61
CA THR A 5 -8.10 10.21 -9.89
C THR A 5 -6.88 9.92 -9.02
N VAL A 6 -5.74 10.50 -9.39
CA VAL A 6 -4.53 10.42 -8.59
C VAL A 6 -4.68 11.34 -7.38
N SER A 7 -4.79 10.75 -6.18
CA SER A 7 -5.01 11.47 -4.92
C SER A 7 -3.84 11.28 -3.95
N THR A 8 -3.37 12.38 -3.37
CA THR A 8 -2.31 12.43 -2.36
C THR A 8 -2.82 12.27 -0.93
N ILE A 9 -4.11 11.99 -0.75
CA ILE A 9 -4.72 11.80 0.58
C ILE A 9 -4.01 10.65 1.31
N GLY A 10 -3.60 10.88 2.56
CA GLY A 10 -2.83 9.95 3.39
C GLY A 10 -1.33 9.90 3.08
N LEU A 11 -0.84 10.72 2.15
CA LEU A 11 0.57 10.79 1.74
C LEU A 11 1.18 12.17 1.94
N GLU A 12 0.44 13.12 2.53
CA GLU A 12 0.78 14.54 2.59
C GLU A 12 2.08 14.82 3.37
N SER A 13 2.45 13.93 4.28
CA SER A 13 3.70 14.01 5.04
C SER A 13 4.94 13.59 4.24
N SER A 14 4.76 12.97 3.07
CA SER A 14 5.87 12.53 2.22
C SER A 14 6.39 13.66 1.34
N PRO A 15 7.72 13.86 1.23
CA PRO A 15 8.30 14.80 0.26
C PRO A 15 8.05 14.40 -1.19
N VAL A 16 7.62 13.15 -1.44
CA VAL A 16 7.34 12.58 -2.76
C VAL A 16 5.88 12.12 -2.90
N ALA A 17 4.95 12.80 -2.21
CA ALA A 17 3.53 12.45 -2.16
C ALA A 17 2.89 12.21 -3.54
N GLN A 18 3.19 13.04 -4.54
CA GLN A 18 2.65 12.87 -5.90
C GLN A 18 3.12 11.58 -6.58
N ALA A 19 4.39 11.21 -6.40
CA ALA A 19 4.94 9.98 -6.97
C ALA A 19 4.30 8.75 -6.32
N LEU A 20 4.16 8.76 -4.99
CA LEU A 20 3.47 7.70 -4.25
C LEU A 20 1.99 7.59 -4.63
N ALA A 21 1.30 8.71 -4.82
CA ALA A 21 -0.08 8.72 -5.30
C ALA A 21 -0.20 8.11 -6.70
N GLY A 22 0.75 8.39 -7.59
CA GLY A 22 0.83 7.77 -8.92
C GLY A 22 1.06 6.27 -8.87
N LEU A 23 1.96 5.80 -7.97
CA LEU A 23 2.18 4.37 -7.74
C LEU A 23 0.90 3.68 -7.26
N ARG A 24 0.23 4.26 -6.25
CA ARG A 24 -1.05 3.78 -5.73
C ARG A 24 -2.13 3.67 -6.80
N ALA A 25 -2.24 4.66 -7.69
CA ALA A 25 -3.19 4.63 -8.80
C ALA A 25 -2.86 3.51 -9.82
N ASN A 26 -1.57 3.26 -10.08
CA ASN A 26 -1.13 2.15 -10.92
C ASN A 26 -1.48 0.79 -10.32
N GLU A 27 -1.24 0.60 -9.03
CA GLU A 27 -1.61 -0.62 -8.30
C GLU A 27 -3.13 -0.85 -8.33
N ALA A 28 -3.91 0.19 -8.03
CA ALA A 28 -5.36 0.12 -8.10
C ALA A 28 -5.87 -0.30 -9.49
N ARG A 29 -5.30 0.27 -10.55
CA ARG A 29 -5.61 -0.14 -11.93
C ARG A 29 -5.22 -1.60 -12.20
N TYR A 30 -4.05 -2.05 -11.73
CA TYR A 30 -3.60 -3.42 -11.92
C TYR A 30 -4.54 -4.43 -11.25
N PHE A 31 -4.86 -4.23 -9.96
CA PHE A 31 -5.73 -5.14 -9.22
C PHE A 31 -7.17 -5.15 -9.77
N TRP A 32 -7.68 -4.00 -10.20
CA TRP A 32 -8.97 -3.94 -10.88
C TRP A 32 -8.97 -4.69 -12.22
N ASN A 33 -7.96 -4.46 -13.07
CA ASN A 33 -7.92 -5.06 -14.39
C ASN A 33 -7.74 -6.57 -14.31
N LYS A 34 -6.81 -7.05 -13.48
CA LYS A 34 -6.43 -8.47 -13.40
C LYS A 34 -7.34 -9.29 -12.51
N TYR A 35 -7.74 -8.77 -11.35
CA TYR A 35 -8.45 -9.54 -10.33
C TYR A 35 -9.87 -9.03 -10.05
N LYS A 36 -10.27 -7.90 -10.67
CA LYS A 36 -11.55 -7.21 -10.36
C LYS A 36 -11.65 -6.87 -8.86
N HIS A 37 -10.50 -6.59 -8.25
CA HIS A 37 -10.39 -6.23 -6.83
C HIS A 37 -10.22 -4.72 -6.69
N GLU A 38 -10.98 -4.12 -5.78
CA GLU A 38 -10.81 -2.72 -5.42
C GLU A 38 -9.62 -2.57 -4.46
N PHE A 39 -8.57 -1.89 -4.92
CA PHE A 39 -7.43 -1.58 -4.07
C PHE A 39 -7.76 -0.44 -3.11
N VAL A 40 -7.75 -0.73 -1.81
CA VAL A 40 -8.07 0.21 -0.73
C VAL A 40 -6.87 0.33 0.19
N THR A 41 -6.54 1.55 0.60
CA THR A 41 -5.51 1.82 1.60
C THR A 41 -6.12 2.47 2.83
N GLU A 42 -5.48 2.28 3.96
CA GLU A 42 -5.76 2.97 5.21
C GLU A 42 -4.46 3.46 5.88
N PRO A 43 -4.52 4.48 6.76
CA PRO A 43 -3.36 4.92 7.50
C PRO A 43 -2.72 3.76 8.27
N ALA A 44 -1.40 3.60 8.13
CA ALA A 44 -0.64 2.54 8.80
C ALA A 44 -0.81 2.57 10.33
N ALA A 45 -1.01 3.76 10.90
CA ALA A 45 -1.26 3.97 12.31
C ALA A 45 -2.55 3.30 12.81
N ASN A 46 -3.55 3.11 11.95
CA ASN A 46 -4.81 2.47 12.31
C ASN A 46 -4.68 0.94 12.38
N ASN A 47 -3.66 0.37 11.73
CA ASN A 47 -3.48 -1.07 11.64
C ASN A 47 -2.00 -1.49 11.79
N PRO A 48 -1.42 -1.32 13.00
CA PRO A 48 -0.01 -1.64 13.24
C PRO A 48 0.32 -3.12 13.05
N ALA A 49 -0.68 -4.01 13.13
CA ALA A 49 -0.50 -5.45 12.94
C ALA A 49 -0.06 -5.81 11.51
N ILE A 50 -0.54 -5.09 10.49
CA ILE A 50 -0.09 -5.28 9.10
C ILE A 50 1.40 -4.93 8.98
N VAL A 51 1.81 -3.79 9.52
CA VAL A 51 3.21 -3.34 9.48
C VAL A 51 4.12 -4.32 10.23
N ALA A 52 3.68 -4.83 11.39
CA ALA A 52 4.41 -5.84 12.14
C ALA A 52 4.60 -7.13 11.34
N ARG A 53 3.54 -7.62 10.69
CA ARG A 53 3.60 -8.82 9.83
C ARG A 53 4.59 -8.65 8.69
N VAL A 54 4.54 -7.52 7.99
CA VAL A 54 5.47 -7.25 6.88
C VAL A 54 6.91 -7.15 7.38
N ASN A 55 7.16 -6.51 8.53
CA ASN A 55 8.50 -6.49 9.13
C ASN A 55 9.01 -7.90 9.49
N THR A 56 8.15 -8.80 9.99
CA THR A 56 8.54 -10.20 10.21
C THR A 56 9.00 -10.87 8.91
N ILE A 57 8.22 -10.70 7.82
CA ILE A 57 8.56 -11.28 6.51
C ILE A 57 9.85 -10.67 5.93
N LEU A 58 10.04 -9.35 6.06
CA LEU A 58 11.27 -8.68 5.61
C LEU A 58 12.50 -9.18 6.40
N GLY A 59 12.33 -9.42 7.70
CA GLY A 59 13.38 -9.95 8.56
C GLY A 59 13.87 -11.35 8.16
N GLU A 60 13.03 -12.17 7.52
CA GLU A 60 13.45 -13.48 6.97
C GLU A 60 14.48 -13.35 5.85
N ARG A 61 14.62 -12.16 5.27
CA ARG A 61 15.56 -11.85 4.18
C ARG A 61 16.62 -10.82 4.59
N ASP A 62 16.81 -10.61 5.89
CA ASP A 62 17.68 -9.56 6.45
C ASP A 62 17.36 -8.15 5.93
N THR A 63 16.07 -7.88 5.67
CA THR A 63 15.57 -6.57 5.21
C THR A 63 14.63 -5.93 6.23
N HIS A 64 14.50 -4.61 6.17
CA HIS A 64 13.59 -3.82 7.01
C HIS A 64 13.15 -2.55 6.27
N PHE A 65 12.12 -1.87 6.78
CA PHE A 65 11.75 -0.56 6.27
C PHE A 65 12.77 0.50 6.70
N GLU A 66 13.33 1.23 5.74
CA GLU A 66 14.20 2.39 6.04
C GLU A 66 13.40 3.61 6.54
N THR A 67 12.10 3.64 6.28
CA THR A 67 11.20 4.76 6.63
C THR A 67 9.86 4.25 7.13
N ALA A 68 9.16 5.08 7.92
CA ALA A 68 7.85 4.72 8.44
C ALA A 68 6.82 4.58 7.31
N PRO A 69 6.10 3.45 7.20
CA PRO A 69 4.98 3.32 6.28
C PRO A 69 3.89 4.33 6.62
N LEU A 70 3.34 5.01 5.61
CA LEU A 70 2.24 5.96 5.80
C LEU A 70 0.88 5.28 5.70
N GLU A 71 0.75 4.38 4.74
CA GLU A 71 -0.51 3.76 4.34
C GLU A 71 -0.28 2.27 4.08
N VAL A 72 -1.28 1.45 4.41
CA VAL A 72 -1.25 -0.01 4.26
C VAL A 72 -2.47 -0.48 3.49
N SER A 73 -2.32 -1.63 2.84
CA SER A 73 -3.40 -2.39 2.20
C SER A 73 -3.21 -3.86 2.54
N ASP A 74 -4.29 -4.58 2.81
CA ASP A 74 -4.26 -6.00 3.12
C ASP A 74 -5.47 -6.68 2.47
N PHE A 75 -5.20 -7.60 1.55
CA PHE A 75 -6.21 -8.32 0.80
C PHE A 75 -5.61 -9.62 0.26
N GLU A 76 -6.48 -10.55 -0.13
CA GLU A 76 -6.07 -11.80 -0.77
C GLU A 76 -6.60 -11.85 -2.21
N VAL A 77 -5.73 -12.16 -3.17
CA VAL A 77 -6.11 -12.38 -4.58
C VAL A 77 -5.38 -13.59 -5.12
N ALA A 78 -6.10 -14.46 -5.84
CA ALA A 78 -5.55 -15.67 -6.45
C ALA A 78 -4.75 -16.56 -5.48
N GLY A 79 -5.20 -16.66 -4.21
CA GLY A 79 -4.57 -17.48 -3.18
C GLY A 79 -3.27 -16.90 -2.60
N VAL A 80 -2.99 -15.62 -2.84
CA VAL A 80 -1.85 -14.90 -2.28
C VAL A 80 -2.36 -13.70 -1.49
N ARG A 81 -1.82 -13.55 -0.28
CA ARG A 81 -2.05 -12.42 0.63
C ARG A 81 -0.72 -11.77 0.98
#